data_AF-A0A968TP98-F1
#
_entry.id   AF-A0A968TP98-F1
#
_cell.length_a   1.000
_cell.length_b   1.000
_cell.length_c   1.000
_cell.angle_alpha   90.00
_cell.angle_beta   90.00
_cell.angle_gamma   90.00
#
_symmetry.space_group_name_H-M   'P 1'
#
loop_
_entity.id
_entity.type
_entity.pdbx_description
1 polymer ?
#
loop_
_entity_poly.entity_id
_entity_poly.type
_entity_poly.pdbx_seq_one_letter_code
_entity_poly.pdbx_strand_id
1 'polypeptide(L)' 'MEREITDDQGTTWICVQAFSSLSQDTEHQEAAKVKGEDAYWVVCTPSGGAQSVRVKLPKDWESLSDEDLLVAIEAARRSS' A
#
# COMPACT_ATOMS: atom_id res chain seq x y z
N MET A 1 -4.60 -7.41 5.34
CA MET A 1 -4.75 -6.15 6.11
C MET A 1 -4.94 -5.02 5.12
N GLU A 2 -5.91 -4.16 5.39
CA GLU A 2 -6.34 -3.06 4.55
C GLU A 2 -6.46 -1.79 5.38
N ARG A 3 -6.06 -0.65 4.80
CA ARG A 3 -6.15 0.66 5.45
C ARG A 3 -6.76 1.64 4.46
N GLU A 4 -7.73 2.40 4.92
CA GLU A 4 -8.38 3.44 4.15
C GLU A 4 -7.83 4.79 4.59
N ILE A 5 -7.37 5.59 3.62
CA ILE A 5 -6.86 6.95 3.86
C ILE A 5 -7.54 7.89 2.87
N THR A 6 -7.77 9.15 3.25
CA THR A 6 -8.37 10.13 2.34
C THR A 6 -7.39 11.26 2.09
N ASP A 7 -7.12 11.51 0.81
CA ASP A 7 -6.28 12.61 0.35
C ASP A 7 -6.98 13.97 0.54
N ASP A 8 -6.19 15.05 0.63
CA ASP A 8 -6.69 16.43 0.71
C ASP A 8 -7.63 16.79 -0.46
N GLN A 9 -7.44 16.17 -1.62
CA GLN A 9 -8.33 16.33 -2.78
C GLN A 9 -9.67 15.58 -2.64
N GLY A 10 -9.95 14.97 -1.48
CA GLY A 10 -11.15 14.16 -1.24
C GLY A 10 -11.12 12.79 -1.91
N THR A 11 -9.94 12.32 -2.36
CA THR A 11 -9.78 10.98 -2.94
C THR A 11 -9.50 9.97 -1.84
N THR A 12 -10.43 9.05 -1.61
CA THR A 12 -10.21 7.92 -0.69
C THR A 12 -9.33 6.87 -1.36
N TRP A 13 -8.28 6.43 -0.70
CA TRP A 13 -7.34 5.40 -1.11
C TRP A 13 -7.44 4.20 -0.20
N ILE A 14 -7.62 3.02 -0.80
CA ILE A 14 -7.66 1.75 -0.11
C ILE A 14 -6.30 1.08 -0.32
N CYS A 15 -5.47 1.09 0.72
CA CYS A 15 -4.15 0.47 0.73
C CYS A 15 -4.22 -0.94 1.31
N VAL A 16 -3.93 -1.93 0.48
CA VAL A 16 -3.92 -3.36 0.82
C VAL A 16 -2.54 -3.94 0.58
N GLN A 17 -2.02 -4.76 1.50
CA GLN A 17 -0.78 -5.48 1.21
C GLN A 17 -0.94 -6.37 -0.03
N ALA A 18 -0.03 -6.22 -0.99
CA ALA A 18 -0.15 -6.71 -2.37
C ALA A 18 -0.38 -8.22 -2.52
N PHE A 19 -0.08 -9.01 -1.48
CA PHE A 19 -0.27 -10.46 -1.48
C PHE A 19 -1.32 -10.94 -0.47
N SER A 20 -1.99 -10.03 0.25
CA SER A 20 -3.08 -10.40 1.16
C SER A 20 -4.36 -10.82 0.41
N SER A 21 -4.45 -10.55 -0.88
CA SER A 21 -5.62 -10.88 -1.72
C SER A 21 -5.52 -12.24 -2.42
N LEU A 22 -4.35 -12.92 -2.40
CA LEU A 22 -4.14 -14.11 -3.24
C LEU A 22 -4.29 -15.46 -2.55
N SER A 23 -4.30 -15.57 -1.21
CA SER A 23 -4.85 -16.70 -0.46
C SER A 23 -4.60 -16.49 1.03
N GLN A 24 -5.51 -17.02 1.85
CA GLN A 24 -5.51 -16.98 3.32
C GLN A 24 -4.42 -17.89 3.94
N ASP A 25 -3.25 -17.99 3.31
CA ASP A 25 -2.14 -18.84 3.73
C ASP A 25 -0.99 -17.99 4.28
N THR A 26 -0.65 -18.24 5.55
CA THR A 26 0.44 -17.63 6.31
C THR A 26 1.79 -17.65 5.58
N GLU A 27 1.98 -18.58 4.65
CA GLU A 27 3.20 -18.73 3.83
C GLU A 27 3.41 -17.58 2.83
N HIS A 28 2.35 -16.85 2.44
CA HIS A 28 2.45 -15.76 1.46
C HIS A 28 2.77 -14.39 2.05
N GLN A 29 2.73 -14.23 3.39
CA GLN A 29 3.19 -12.99 4.02
C GLN A 29 4.69 -12.74 3.79
N GLU A 30 5.50 -13.81 3.69
CA GLU A 30 6.92 -13.72 3.37
C GLU A 30 7.17 -13.30 1.91
N ALA A 31 6.25 -13.62 0.99
CA ALA A 31 6.36 -13.22 -0.42
C ALA A 31 6.06 -11.72 -0.64
N ALA A 32 5.28 -11.11 0.26
CA ALA A 32 5.05 -9.66 0.26
C ALA A 32 6.24 -8.88 0.78
N LYS A 33 7.09 -9.52 1.58
CA LYS A 33 8.26 -8.91 2.18
C LYS A 33 9.32 -8.70 1.10
N VAL A 34 9.85 -7.49 1.03
CA VAL A 34 11.00 -7.21 0.17
C VAL A 34 12.17 -8.03 0.68
N LYS A 35 12.67 -8.94 -0.14
CA LYS A 35 13.68 -9.92 0.28
C LYS A 35 14.95 -9.19 0.75
N GLY A 36 15.22 -9.23 2.05
CA GLY A 36 16.35 -8.53 2.69
C GLY A 36 16.03 -7.18 3.32
N GLU A 37 14.76 -6.73 3.30
CA GLU A 37 14.32 -5.49 3.92
C GLU A 37 13.09 -5.71 4.82
N ASP A 38 12.96 -4.86 5.85
CA ASP A 38 11.79 -4.84 6.74
C ASP A 38 10.68 -3.96 6.14
N ALA A 39 10.31 -4.28 4.89
CA ALA A 39 9.33 -3.55 4.09
C ALA A 39 8.41 -4.51 3.34
N TYR A 40 7.16 -4.08 3.13
CA TYR A 40 6.13 -4.78 2.38
C TYR A 40 5.71 -4.01 1.15
N TRP A 41 5.31 -4.76 0.12
CA TRP A 41 4.60 -4.20 -1.01
C TRP A 41 3.12 -3.97 -0.64
N VAL A 42 2.67 -2.73 -0.76
CA VAL A 42 1.29 -2.32 -0.53
C VAL A 42 0.74 -1.77 -1.85
N VAL A 43 -0.47 -2.18 -2.21
CA VAL A 43 -1.22 -1.70 -3.36
C VAL A 43 -2.26 -0.74 -2.85
N CYS A 44 -2.18 0.52 -3.27
CA CYS A 44 -3.16 1.53 -2.94
C CYS A 44 -4.05 1.80 -4.15
N THR A 45 -5.36 1.61 -3.97
CA THR A 45 -6.37 1.76 -5.01
C THR A 45 -7.26 2.95 -4.67
N PRO A 46 -7.39 3.96 -5.55
CA PRO A 46 -8.26 5.09 -5.30
C PRO A 46 -9.74 4.72 -5.54
N SER A 47 -10.65 5.27 -4.73
CA SER A 47 -12.09 5.02 -4.72
C SER A 47 -12.84 5.49 -5.98
N GLY A 48 -12.13 6.11 -6.94
CA GLY A 48 -12.67 6.52 -8.24
C GLY A 48 -12.47 5.52 -9.38
N GLY A 49 -11.99 4.30 -9.11
CA GLY A 49 -11.66 3.32 -10.16
C GLY A 49 -10.44 3.70 -11.00
N ALA A 50 -9.62 4.64 -10.53
CA ALA A 50 -8.35 4.99 -11.16
C ALA A 50 -7.28 3.92 -10.91
N GLN A 51 -6.16 4.02 -11.62
CA GLN A 51 -5.09 3.02 -11.62
C GLN A 51 -4.56 2.78 -10.20
N SER A 52 -4.56 1.52 -9.78
CA SER A 52 -3.93 1.09 -8.53
C SER A 52 -2.42 1.24 -8.64
N VAL A 53 -1.80 1.69 -7.55
CA VAL A 53 -0.35 1.86 -7.49
C VAL A 53 0.27 0.98 -6.44
N ARG A 54 1.45 0.45 -6.75
CA ARG A 54 2.21 -0.40 -5.87
C ARG A 54 3.31 0.42 -5.21
N VAL A 55 3.20 0.60 -3.91
CA VAL A 55 4.16 1.31 -3.08
C VAL A 55 4.92 0.32 -2.21
N LYS A 56 6.19 0.61 -1.96
CA LYS A 56 7.00 -0.13 -0.99
C LYS A 56 6.98 0.64 0.30
N LEU A 57 6.43 0.05 1.35
CA LEU A 57 6.29 0.68 2.65
C LEU A 57 6.99 -0.16 3.73
N PRO A 58 7.47 0.44 4.83
CA PRO A 58 8.08 -0.30 5.94
C PRO A 58 7.09 -1.28 6.57
N LYS A 59 7.56 -2.25 7.35
CA LYS A 59 6.66 -3.20 8.04
C LYS A 59 5.62 -2.54 8.93
N ASP A 60 5.98 -1.38 9.47
CA ASP A 60 5.19 -0.60 10.42
C ASP A 60 4.38 0.51 9.71
N TRP A 61 4.09 0.33 8.43
CA TRP A 61 3.34 1.31 7.63
C TRP A 61 1.94 1.59 8.19
N GLU A 62 1.40 0.67 8.98
CA GLU A 62 0.15 0.83 9.72
C GLU A 62 0.24 1.88 10.83
N SER A 63 1.45 2.21 11.31
CA SER A 63 1.69 3.31 12.24
C SER A 63 2.06 4.61 11.53
N LEU A 64 2.29 4.60 10.21
CA LEU A 64 2.54 5.83 9.48
C LEU A 64 1.29 6.73 9.47
N SER A 65 1.53 8.03 9.39
CA SER A 65 0.48 9.01 9.20
C SER A 65 -0.12 8.89 7.81
N ASP A 66 -1.37 9.33 7.65
CA ASP A 66 -2.05 9.31 6.36
C ASP A 66 -1.29 10.16 5.32
N GLU A 67 -0.71 11.29 5.73
CA GLU A 67 0.17 12.13 4.91
C GLU A 67 1.40 11.36 4.36
N ASP A 68 2.11 10.61 5.20
CA ASP A 68 3.28 9.83 4.76
C ASP A 68 2.89 8.75 3.73
N LEU A 69 1.73 8.12 3.93
CA LEU A 69 1.20 7.13 2.98
C LEU A 69 0.82 7.78 1.65
N LEU A 70 0.16 8.94 1.68
CA LEU A 70 -0.18 9.71 0.48
C LEU A 70 1.06 10.15 -0.29
N VAL A 71 2.09 10.64 0.40
CA VAL A 71 3.38 11.00 -0.22
C VAL A 71 4.00 9.79 -0.94
N ALA A 72 3.98 8.61 -0.32
CA ALA A 72 4.49 7.39 -0.94
C ALA A 72 3.67 6.97 -2.18
N ILE A 73 2.34 7.09 -2.11
CA ILE A 73 1.41 6.82 -3.22
C ILE A 73 1.69 7.77 -4.38
N GLU A 74 1.79 9.07 -4.14
CA GLU A 74 2.08 10.06 -5.17
C GLU A 74 3.46 9.85 -5.80
N ALA A 75 4.47 9.52 -4.98
CA ALA A 75 5.81 9.21 -5.47
C ALA A 75 5.80 7.99 -6.42
N ALA A 76 5.04 6.94 -6.08
CA ALA A 76 4.88 5.77 -6.96
C ALA A 76 4.08 6.10 -8.23
N ARG A 77 3.01 6.91 -8.13
CA ARG A 77 2.23 7.38 -9.29
C ARG A 77 3.05 8.18 -10.29
N ARG A 78 4.00 8.99 -9.80
CA ARG A 78 4.87 9.81 -10.64
C ARG A 78 5.99 9.00 -11.31
N SER A 79 6.29 7.82 -10.79
CA SER A 79 7.38 6.95 -11.26
C SER A 79 6.91 5.84 -12.20
N SER A 80 5.61 5.82 -12.55
CA SER A 80 4.95 4.72 -13.27
C SER A 80 4.39 5.11 -14.63
#